data_AF-A0A1I2DUG7-F1
#
_entry.id   AF-A0A1I2DUG7-F1
#
_cell.length_a   1.000
_cell.length_b   1.000
_cell.length_c   1.000
_cell.angle_alpha   90.00
_cell.angle_beta   90.00
_cell.angle_gamma   90.00
#
_symmetry.space_group_name_H-M   'P 1'
#
loop_
_entity.id
_entity.type
_entity.pdbx_description
1 polymer ?
#
loop_
_entity_poly.entity_id
_entity_poly.type
_entity_poly.pdbx_seq_one_letter_code
_entity_poly.pdbx_strand_id
1 'polypeptide(L)' 'MKTMLNIDDDLYAQAVELTGVHEKTALVREGLLALVERESAKRLALLGGRPL' A
#
# COMPACT_ATOMS: atom_id res chain seq x y z
N MET A 1 -8.02 8.22 13.72
CA MET A 1 -8.49 9.51 13.17
C MET A 1 -9.55 9.22 12.12
N LYS A 2 -10.68 9.94 12.11
CA LYS A 2 -11.68 9.83 11.03
C LYS A 2 -11.40 10.94 10.02
N THR A 3 -11.25 10.56 8.75
CA THR A 3 -10.91 11.50 7.67
C THR A 3 -11.74 11.17 6.45
N MET A 4 -12.16 12.19 5.71
CA MET A 4 -12.80 12.03 4.41
C MET A 4 -11.70 12.05 3.35
N LEU A 5 -11.58 10.97 2.60
CA LEU A 5 -10.62 10.82 1.51
C LEU A 5 -11.38 10.48 0.24
N ASN A 6 -11.11 11.20 -0.84
CA ASN A 6 -11.60 10.83 -2.16
C ASN A 6 -10.62 9.83 -2.78
N ILE A 7 -11.13 8.69 -3.25
CA ILE A 7 -10.36 7.65 -3.91
C ILE A 7 -10.97 7.49 -5.29
N ASP A 8 -10.11 7.38 -6.30
CA ASP A 8 -10.54 7.07 -7.66
C ASP A 8 -11.23 5.69 -7.67
N ASP A 9 -12.45 5.64 -8.21
CA ASP A 9 -13.29 4.43 -8.14
C ASP A 9 -12.72 3.29 -9.01
N ASP A 10 -12.05 3.61 -10.12
CA ASP A 10 -11.42 2.60 -10.99
C ASP A 10 -10.20 1.98 -10.28
N LEU A 11 -9.39 2.82 -9.62
CA LEU A 11 -8.27 2.34 -8.81
C LEU A 11 -8.74 1.48 -7.63
N TYR A 12 -9.82 1.90 -6.96
CA TYR A 12 -10.42 1.14 -5.87
C TYR A 12 -10.94 -0.20 -6.36
N ALA A 13 -11.67 -0.24 -7.47
CA ALA A 13 -12.19 -1.46 -8.06
C ALA A 13 -11.05 -2.44 -8.43
N GLN A 14 -10.01 -1.95 -9.09
CA GLN A 14 -8.85 -2.77 -9.44
C GLN A 14 -8.15 -3.33 -8.20
N ALA A 15 -7.98 -2.50 -7.17
CA ALA A 15 -7.35 -2.94 -5.92
C ALA A 15 -8.22 -3.95 -5.17
N VAL A 16 -9.54 -3.81 -5.18
CA VAL A 16 -10.48 -4.80 -4.62
C VAL A 16 -10.40 -6.10 -5.40
N GLU A 17 -10.38 -6.08 -6.73
CA GLU A 17 -10.27 -7.27 -7.57
C GLU A 17 -8.98 -8.04 -7.33
N LEU A 18 -7.85 -7.33 -7.16
CA LEU A 18 -6.54 -7.93 -6.96
C LEU A 18 -6.32 -8.44 -5.53
N THR A 19 -6.88 -7.76 -4.53
CA THR A 19 -6.60 -8.06 -3.10
C THR A 19 -7.73 -8.80 -2.40
N GLY A 20 -8.97 -8.73 -2.92
CA GLY A 20 -10.18 -9.18 -2.24
C GLY A 20 -10.62 -8.31 -1.05
N VAL A 21 -9.95 -7.17 -0.80
CA VAL A 21 -10.23 -6.31 0.36
C VAL A 21 -11.29 -5.28 0.00
N HIS A 22 -12.53 -5.51 0.44
CA HIS A 22 -13.65 -4.63 0.17
C HIS A 22 -13.77 -3.44 1.16
N GLU A 23 -13.15 -3.51 2.33
CA GLU A 23 -13.21 -2.39 3.27
C GLU A 23 -12.24 -1.27 2.84
N LYS A 24 -12.77 -0.09 2.48
CA LYS A 24 -11.98 1.08 2.03
C LYS A 24 -10.84 1.43 2.99
N THR A 25 -11.12 1.44 4.30
CA THR A 25 -10.10 1.77 5.32
C THR A 25 -9.00 0.72 5.39
N ALA A 26 -9.37 -0.57 5.36
CA ALA A 26 -8.41 -1.67 5.32
C ALA A 26 -7.53 -1.59 4.07
N LEU A 27 -8.13 -1.39 2.89
CA LEU A 27 -7.39 -1.30 1.63
C LEU A 27 -6.41 -0.13 1.63
N VAL A 28 -6.82 1.04 2.13
CA VAL A 28 -5.93 2.20 2.28
C VAL A 28 -4.79 1.90 3.27
N ARG A 29 -5.08 1.23 4.40
CA ARG A 29 -4.07 0.84 5.37
C ARG A 29 -3.03 -0.11 4.76
N GLU A 30 -3.48 -1.14 4.05
CA GLU A 30 -2.60 -2.10 3.37
C GLU A 30 -1.75 -1.40 2.31
N GLY A 31 -2.33 -0.50 1.51
CA GLY A 31 -1.59 0.30 0.53
C GLY A 31 -0.50 1.17 1.16
N LEU A 32 -0.76 1.76 2.33
CA LEU A 32 0.24 2.52 3.08
C LEU A 32 1.35 1.62 3.64
N LEU A 33 1.01 0.46 4.18
CA LEU A 33 1.99 -0.51 4.68
C LEU A 33 2.90 -0.99 3.55
N ALA A 34 2.33 -1.40 2.42
CA ALA A 34 3.08 -1.84 1.25
C ALA A 34 4.03 -0.75 0.72
N LEU A 35 3.61 0.53 0.76
CA LEU A 35 4.48 1.65 0.40
C LEU A 35 5.66 1.80 1.37
N VAL A 36 5.40 1.72 2.68
CA VAL A 36 6.45 1.79 3.71
C VAL A 36 7.44 0.64 3.55
N GLU A 37 6.96 -0.59 3.37
CA GLU A 37 7.81 -1.76 3.15
C GLU A 37 8.67 -1.61 1.90
N ARG A 38 8.07 -1.18 0.79
CA ARG A 38 8.79 -0.96 -0.47
C ARG A 38 9.91 0.08 -0.32
N GLU A 39 9.63 1.21 0.32
CA GLU A 39 10.63 2.26 0.52
C GLU A 39 11.68 1.86 1.57
N SER A 40 11.29 1.06 2.56
CA SER A 40 12.23 0.52 3.55
C SER A 40 13.20 -0.48 2.92
N ALA A 41 12.71 -1.37 2.05
CA ALA A 41 13.55 -2.29 1.28
C ALA A 41 14.53 -1.53 0.37
N LYS A 42 14.06 -0.49 -0.33
CA LYS A 42 14.93 0.39 -1.13
C LYS A 42 16.00 1.07 -0.29
N ARG A 43 15.64 1.66 0.86
CA ARG A 43 16.60 2.30 1.77
C ARG A 43 17.62 1.30 2.30
N LEU A 44 17.19 0.10 2.66
CA LEU A 44 18.06 -0.96 3.13
C LEU A 44 19.04 -1.42 2.05
N ALA A 45 18.58 -1.57 0.80
CA ALA A 45 19.44 -1.89 -0.33
C ALA A 45 20.51 -0.80 -0.57
N LEU A 46 20.14 0.48 -0.43
CA LEU A 46 21.06 1.61 -0.56
C LEU A 46 22.09 1.70 0.59
N LEU A 47 21.75 1.18 1.78
CA LEU A 47 22.64 1.15 2.95
C LEU A 47 23.56 -0.09 2.99
N GLY A 48 23.54 -0.93 1.94
CA GLY A 48 24.48 -2.07 1.79
C GLY A 48 23.87 -3.45 2.02
N GLY A 49 22.55 -3.58 2.14
CA GLY A 49 21.86 -4.87 2.19
C GLY A 49 21.83 -5.54 0.82
N ARG A 50 22.82 -6.39 0.53
CA ARG A 50 22.75 -7.32 -0.61
C ARG A 50 21.60 -8.31 -0.39
N PRO A 51 20.64 -8.47 -1.32
CA PRO A 51 19.78 -9.64 -1.30
C PRO A 51 20.65 -10.85 -1.67
N LEU A 52 20.72 -11.82 -0.76
CA LEU A 52 21.16 -13.19 -1.07
C LEU A 52 19.99 -13.96 -1.67
#